data_AF-A0A3M1XBD3-F1
#
_entry.id   AF-A0A3M1XBD3-F1
#
_cell.length_a   1.000
_cell.length_b   1.000
_cell.length_c   1.000
_cell.angle_alpha   90.00
_cell.angle_beta   90.00
_cell.angle_gamma   90.00
#
_symmetry.space_group_name_H-M   'P 1'
#
loop_
_entity.id
_entity.type
_entity.pdbx_description
1 polymer ?
#
loop_
_entity_poly.entity_id
_entity_poly.type
_entity_poly.pdbx_seq_one_letter_code
_entity_poly.pdbx_strand_id
1 'polypeptide(L)'
;MSKTRLWLERIGVGIIAFLSLSAPFVFGLVYYLGVTDGIDINAGDPLRESRIWMIYERNGPTGIGWLYTAPTDSPRPGVQCARSQLTVLNWGGGPLLDTSAKYCRCYEPAAGNRLKESPVACRE
;
A
#
# COMPACT_ATOMS: atom_id res chain seq x y z
N MET A 1 14.65 -37.77 -28.16
CA MET A 1 13.93 -36.98 -27.15
C MET A 1 13.32 -35.77 -27.86
N SER A 2 11.99 -35.57 -27.84
CA SER A 2 11.38 -34.50 -28.66
C SER A 2 11.66 -33.12 -28.07
N LYS A 3 11.89 -32.12 -28.93
CA LYS A 3 12.14 -30.73 -28.53
C LYS A 3 11.04 -30.17 -27.62
N THR A 4 9.79 -30.61 -27.84
CA THR A 4 8.61 -30.23 -27.03
C THR A 4 8.71 -30.69 -25.58
N ARG A 5 9.23 -31.90 -25.32
CA ARG A 5 9.36 -32.44 -23.96
C ARG A 5 10.42 -31.68 -23.14
N LEU A 6 11.55 -31.35 -23.78
CA LEU A 6 12.60 -30.54 -23.16
C LEU A 6 12.15 -29.10 -22.85
N TRP A 7 11.27 -28.54 -23.69
CA TRP A 7 10.72 -27.19 -23.51
C TRP A 7 9.72 -27.14 -22.36
N LEU A 8 8.84 -28.14 -22.25
CA LEU A 8 7.90 -28.31 -21.14
C LEU A 8 8.63 -28.51 -19.80
N GLU A 9 9.69 -29.32 -19.77
CA GLU A 9 10.51 -29.51 -18.56
C GLU A 9 11.15 -28.19 -18.09
N ARG A 10 11.64 -27.36 -19.01
CA ARG A 10 12.23 -26.05 -18.68
C ARG A 10 11.20 -25.06 -18.12
N ILE A 11 9.98 -25.03 -18.69
CA ILE A 11 8.89 -24.22 -18.14
C ILE A 11 8.51 -24.71 -16.74
N GLY A 12 8.35 -26.03 -16.57
CA GLY A 12 7.99 -26.62 -15.29
C GLY A 12 8.98 -26.27 -14.18
N VAL A 13 10.28 -26.42 -14.45
CA VAL A 13 11.35 -26.03 -13.51
C VAL A 13 11.31 -24.52 -13.23
N GLY A 14 11.09 -23.69 -14.26
CA GLY A 14 10.96 -22.24 -14.11
C GLY A 14 9.81 -21.83 -13.20
N ILE A 15 8.63 -22.44 -13.37
CA ILE A 15 7.44 -22.18 -12.53
C ILE A 15 7.70 -22.62 -11.09
N ILE A 16 8.26 -23.82 -10.89
CA ILE A 16 8.55 -24.33 -9.54
C ILE A 16 9.57 -23.44 -8.84
N ALA A 17 10.63 -23.02 -9.53
CA ALA A 17 11.63 -22.11 -8.98
C ALA A 17 11.01 -20.75 -8.61
N PHE A 18 10.17 -20.19 -9.49
CA PHE A 18 9.47 -18.93 -9.23
C PHE A 18 8.54 -19.04 -8.02
N LEU A 19 7.71 -20.07 -7.93
CA LEU A 19 6.80 -20.28 -6.80
C LEU A 19 7.57 -20.53 -5.50
N SER A 20 8.61 -21.36 -5.53
CA SER A 20 9.43 -21.68 -4.36
C SER A 20 10.16 -20.45 -3.82
N LEU A 21 10.59 -19.55 -4.71
CA LEU A 21 11.25 -18.31 -4.31
C LEU A 21 10.26 -17.25 -3.86
N SER A 22 9.10 -17.10 -4.50
CA SER A 22 8.14 -16.04 -4.19
C SER A 22 7.19 -16.38 -3.04
N ALA A 23 6.78 -17.63 -2.89
CA ALA A 23 5.81 -18.05 -1.88
C ALA A 23 6.25 -17.72 -0.45
N PRO A 24 7.51 -17.97 -0.02
CA PRO A 24 7.96 -17.60 1.33
C PRO A 24 7.83 -16.10 1.62
N PHE A 25 8.10 -15.24 0.63
CA PHE A 25 7.93 -13.79 0.80
C PHE A 25 6.46 -13.40 0.91
N VAL A 26 5.59 -13.97 0.07
CA VAL A 26 4.15 -13.67 0.11
C VAL A 26 3.54 -14.16 1.41
N PHE A 27 3.78 -15.42 1.80
CA PHE A 27 3.27 -15.97 3.07
C PHE A 27 3.87 -15.26 4.27
N GLY A 28 5.17 -14.94 4.25
CA GLY A 28 5.83 -14.18 5.31
C GLY A 28 5.23 -12.78 5.47
N LEU A 29 4.97 -12.08 4.36
CA LEU A 29 4.33 -10.77 4.37
C LEU A 29 2.91 -10.85 4.93
N VAL A 30 2.09 -11.79 4.45
CA VAL A 30 0.71 -11.97 4.93
C VAL A 30 0.69 -12.34 6.41
N TYR A 31 1.57 -13.23 6.86
CA TYR A 31 1.72 -13.58 8.26
C TYR A 31 2.13 -12.37 9.10
N TYR A 32 3.13 -11.61 8.65
CA TYR A 32 3.57 -10.41 9.35
C TYR A 32 2.44 -9.41 9.51
N LEU A 33 1.74 -9.08 8.41
CA LEU A 33 0.57 -8.18 8.46
C LEU A 33 -0.59 -8.76 9.27
N GLY A 34 -0.67 -10.09 9.40
CA GLY A 34 -1.65 -10.80 10.21
C GLY A 34 -1.41 -10.70 11.73
N VAL A 35 -0.15 -10.52 12.14
CA VAL A 35 0.26 -10.51 13.56
C VAL A 35 0.55 -9.09 14.07
N THR A 36 0.77 -8.13 13.16
CA THR A 36 1.03 -6.72 13.50
C THR A 36 -0.12 -5.80 13.09
N ASP A 37 -0.09 -4.54 13.53
CA ASP A 37 -1.00 -3.48 13.09
C ASP A 37 -0.72 -2.98 11.65
N GLY A 38 0.24 -3.61 10.96
CA GLY A 38 0.68 -3.27 9.61
C GLY A 38 2.17 -2.94 9.50
N ILE A 39 2.54 -2.39 8.35
CA ILE A 39 3.84 -1.83 8.02
C ILE A 39 3.63 -0.34 7.79
N ASP A 40 4.24 0.50 8.63
CA ASP A 40 4.28 1.94 8.45
C ASP A 40 5.66 2.38 7.96
N ILE A 41 5.69 3.21 6.93
CA ILE A 41 6.89 3.81 6.33
C ILE A 41 6.77 5.33 6.48
N ASN A 42 7.78 5.97 7.05
CA ASN A 42 7.76 7.40 7.43
C ASN A 42 6.60 7.72 8.39
N ALA A 43 6.35 6.84 9.37
CA ALA A 43 5.29 7.01 10.36
C ALA A 43 5.35 8.41 11.00
N GLY A 44 4.24 9.14 10.97
CA GLY A 44 4.14 10.48 11.52
C GLY A 44 4.66 11.63 10.63
N ASP A 45 5.15 11.33 9.42
CA ASP A 45 5.37 12.35 8.37
C ASP A 45 4.14 12.43 7.44
N PRO A 46 3.22 13.38 7.65
CA PRO A 46 1.99 13.45 6.87
C PRO A 46 2.20 13.77 5.38
N LEU A 47 3.42 14.07 4.95
CA LEU A 47 3.74 14.34 3.55
C LEU A 47 4.22 13.11 2.78
N ARG A 48 4.69 12.07 3.49
CA ARG A 48 5.38 10.91 2.89
C ARG A 48 5.03 9.58 3.54
N GLU A 49 4.04 9.56 4.43
CA GLU A 49 3.60 8.35 5.10
C GLU A 49 3.01 7.35 4.10
N SER A 50 3.45 6.10 4.24
CA SER A 50 2.85 4.96 3.54
C SER A 50 2.56 3.86 4.54
N ARG A 51 1.40 3.22 4.41
CA ARG A 51 0.97 2.17 5.34
C ARG A 51 0.38 1.00 4.57
N ILE A 52 0.73 -0.21 4.98
CA ILE A 52 0.12 -1.45 4.50
C ILE A 52 -0.40 -2.22 5.71
N TRP A 53 -1.67 -2.65 5.70
CA TRP A 53 -2.26 -3.35 6.84
C TRP A 53 -3.32 -4.37 6.41
N MET A 54 -3.56 -5.36 7.26
CA MET A 54 -4.71 -6.26 7.09
C MET A 54 -6.00 -5.57 7.56
N ILE A 55 -7.05 -5.70 6.77
CA ILE A 55 -8.41 -5.30 7.14
C ILE A 55 -9.08 -6.50 7.79
N TYR A 56 -9.70 -6.26 8.94
CA TYR A 56 -10.42 -7.28 9.70
C TYR A 56 -11.89 -6.90 9.82
N GLU A 57 -12.75 -7.88 9.55
CA GLU A 57 -14.17 -7.82 9.91
C GLU A 57 -14.47 -8.89 10.95
N ARG A 58 -15.74 -9.01 11.37
CA ARG A 58 -16.16 -9.88 12.49
C ARG A 58 -15.69 -11.34 12.38
N ASN A 59 -15.45 -11.83 11.17
CA ASN A 59 -15.10 -13.22 10.89
C ASN A 59 -13.62 -13.43 10.53
N GLY A 60 -12.76 -12.42 10.71
CA GLY A 60 -11.32 -12.52 10.46
C GLY A 60 -10.82 -11.57 9.36
N PRO A 61 -9.66 -11.86 8.76
CA PRO A 61 -9.05 -11.00 7.75
C PRO A 61 -9.89 -10.99 6.47
N THR A 62 -10.35 -9.81 6.06
CA THR A 62 -11.20 -9.61 4.88
C THR A 62 -10.55 -8.76 3.81
N GLY A 63 -9.37 -8.18 4.06
CA GLY A 63 -8.72 -7.35 3.04
C GLY A 63 -7.29 -6.94 3.35
N ILE A 64 -6.69 -6.23 2.40
CA ILE A 64 -5.45 -5.46 2.58
C ILE A 64 -5.76 -4.00 2.23
N GLY A 65 -5.40 -3.10 3.14
CA GLY A 65 -5.33 -1.67 2.89
C GLY A 65 -3.91 -1.27 2.54
N TRP A 66 -3.75 -0.46 1.50
CA TRP A 66 -2.50 0.19 1.15
C TRP A 66 -2.72 1.69 0.98
N LEU A 67 -2.15 2.47 1.88
CA LEU A 67 -2.07 3.92 1.81
C LEU A 67 -0.70 4.33 1.30
N TYR A 68 -0.68 5.21 0.31
CA TYR A 68 0.51 5.87 -0.19
C TYR A 68 0.30 7.38 -0.19
N THR A 69 1.19 8.13 0.46
CA THR A 69 1.16 9.60 0.46
C THR A 69 2.42 10.16 -0.17
N ALA A 70 2.24 11.12 -1.08
CA ALA A 70 3.35 11.82 -1.71
C ALA A 70 3.14 13.34 -1.68
N PRO A 71 4.23 14.13 -1.58
CA PRO A 71 4.15 15.57 -1.71
C PRO A 71 3.57 15.98 -3.08
N THR A 72 2.82 17.07 -3.10
CA THR A 72 2.25 17.66 -4.32
C THR A 72 2.41 19.17 -4.30
N ASP A 73 2.12 19.81 -5.43
CA ASP A 73 2.29 21.25 -5.56
C ASP A 73 1.40 22.01 -4.58
N SER A 74 2.01 22.96 -3.89
CA SER A 74 1.29 23.84 -2.98
C SER A 74 0.73 25.06 -3.73
N PRO A 75 -0.53 25.44 -3.49
CA PRO A 75 -1.09 26.66 -4.08
C PRO A 75 -0.55 27.93 -3.41
N ARG A 76 0.15 27.83 -2.27
CA ARG A 76 0.60 28.98 -1.48
C ARG A 76 2.01 28.80 -0.89
N PRO A 77 2.87 29.83 -0.91
CA PRO A 77 4.15 29.79 -0.20
C PRO A 77 3.99 29.50 1.30
N GLY A 78 4.87 28.68 1.85
CA GLY A 78 4.85 28.30 3.27
C GLY A 78 3.84 27.20 3.65
N VAL A 79 3.02 26.75 2.69
CA VAL A 79 2.11 25.60 2.84
C VAL A 79 2.72 24.42 2.09
N GLN A 80 2.63 23.22 2.65
CA GLN A 80 3.09 21.97 2.03
C GLN A 80 1.89 21.05 1.85
N CYS A 81 1.65 20.59 0.63
CA CYS A 81 0.51 19.73 0.32
C CYS A 81 0.97 18.32 0.01
N ALA A 82 0.14 17.34 0.32
CA ALA A 82 0.37 15.95 0.00
C ALA A 82 -0.90 15.26 -0.47
N ARG A 83 -0.75 14.39 -1.46
CA ARG A 83 -1.81 13.59 -2.04
C ARG A 83 -1.66 12.17 -1.55
N SER A 84 -2.71 11.67 -0.92
CA SER A 84 -2.81 10.32 -0.41
C SER A 84 -3.73 9.50 -1.30
N GLN A 85 -3.29 8.29 -1.62
CA GLN A 85 -4.07 7.28 -2.32
C GLN A 85 -4.21 6.07 -1.42
N LEU A 86 -5.45 5.73 -1.10
CA LEU A 86 -5.82 4.49 -0.43
C LEU A 86 -6.31 3.51 -1.48
N THR A 87 -5.65 2.37 -1.59
CA THR A 87 -6.07 1.23 -2.38
C THR A 87 -6.51 0.13 -1.42
N VAL A 88 -7.72 -0.40 -1.62
CA VAL A 88 -8.26 -1.49 -0.81
C VAL A 88 -8.50 -2.71 -1.69
N LEU A 89 -7.95 -3.83 -1.28
CA LEU A 89 -8.29 -5.15 -1.80
C LEU A 89 -9.16 -5.85 -0.75
N ASN A 90 -10.45 -6.04 -1.03
CA ASN A 90 -11.39 -6.71 -0.13
C ASN A 90 -11.87 -8.05 -0.73
N TRP A 91 -11.87 -9.11 0.08
CA TRP A 91 -12.35 -10.45 -0.24
C TRP A 91 -13.41 -10.98 0.73
N GLY A 92 -13.85 -10.19 1.72
CA GLY A 92 -14.86 -10.56 2.73
C GLY A 92 -16.27 -10.83 2.18
N GLY A 93 -16.56 -10.44 0.94
CA GLY A 93 -17.88 -10.60 0.28
C GLY A 93 -17.81 -11.09 -1.17
N GLY A 94 -16.70 -11.69 -1.59
CA GLY A 94 -16.35 -11.94 -3.00
C GLY A 94 -15.30 -10.95 -3.51
N PRO A 95 -14.69 -11.16 -4.70
CA PRO A 95 -13.65 -10.28 -5.21
C PRO A 95 -14.25 -8.95 -5.66
N LEU A 96 -14.41 -8.01 -4.73
CA LEU A 96 -14.64 -6.60 -5.04
C LEU A 96 -13.27 -5.94 -5.12
N LEU A 97 -12.72 -5.96 -6.33
CA LEU A 97 -11.61 -5.10 -6.67
C LEU A 97 -12.12 -3.66 -6.68
N ASP A 98 -11.43 -2.83 -5.88
CA ASP A 98 -11.16 -1.42 -6.16
C ASP A 98 -12.17 -0.41 -5.59
N THR A 99 -11.99 -0.09 -4.31
CA THR A 99 -12.24 1.27 -3.83
C THR A 99 -10.89 1.97 -3.69
N SER A 100 -10.50 2.71 -4.72
CA SER A 100 -9.39 3.66 -4.62
C SER A 100 -9.92 5.03 -4.20
N ALA A 101 -9.56 5.47 -3.00
CA ALA A 101 -9.87 6.81 -2.52
C ALA A 101 -8.62 7.68 -2.66
N LYS A 102 -8.75 8.79 -3.37
CA LYS A 102 -7.70 9.81 -3.45
C LYS A 102 -8.16 11.02 -2.66
N TYR A 103 -7.35 11.48 -1.73
CA TYR A 103 -7.58 12.72 -1.02
C TYR A 103 -6.29 13.52 -0.97
N CYS A 104 -6.43 14.82 -0.80
CA CYS A 104 -5.29 15.71 -0.72
C CYS A 104 -5.48 16.63 0.48
N ARG A 105 -4.40 16.83 1.24
CA ARG A 105 -4.38 17.68 2.42
C ARG A 105 -3.16 18.58 2.36
N CYS A 106 -3.34 19.79 2.87
CA CYS A 106 -2.28 20.78 2.99
C CYS A 106 -1.95 21.02 4.45
N TYR A 107 -0.70 21.37 4.72
CA TYR A 107 -0.17 21.53 6.06
C TYR A 107 0.65 22.81 6.15
N GLU A 108 0.58 23.46 7.30
CA GLU A 108 1.37 24.62 7.67
C GLU A 108 2.37 24.24 8.77
N PRO A 109 3.57 24.84 8.78
CA PRO A 109 4.51 24.66 9.86
C PRO A 109 3.94 25.25 11.16
N ALA A 110 3.90 24.43 12.20
CA ALA A 110 3.54 24.80 13.55
C ALA A 110 4.79 24.80 14.45
N ALA A 111 4.63 25.29 15.68
CA ALA A 111 5.71 25.29 16.66
C ALA A 111 6.30 23.88 16.88
N GLY A 112 7.64 23.81 16.98
CA GLY A 112 8.35 22.56 17.23
C GLY A 112 8.49 21.64 16.01
N ASN A 113 8.64 22.19 14.80
CA ASN A 113 8.75 21.44 13.53
C ASN A 113 7.59 20.48 13.24
N ARG A 114 6.43 20.71 13.85
CA ARG A 114 5.23 19.93 13.59
C ARG A 114 4.48 20.52 12.41
N LEU A 115 3.81 19.65 11.66
CA LEU A 115 2.89 20.06 10.60
C LEU A 115 1.47 20.06 11.16
N LYS A 116 0.73 21.15 10.92
CA LYS A 116 -0.69 21.26 11.27
C LYS A 116 -1.50 21.34 9.99
N GLU A 117 -2.62 20.62 9.94
CA GLU A 117 -3.53 20.67 8.79
C GLU A 117 -4.02 22.11 8.56
N SER A 118 -3.92 22.54 7.30
CA SER A 118 -4.32 23.87 6.82
C SER A 118 -5.66 23.75 6.09
N PRO A 119 -6.54 24.78 6.17
CA PRO A 119 -7.79 24.81 5.43
C PRO A 119 -7.60 25.03 3.92
N VAL A 120 -6.37 25.22 3.44
CA VAL A 120 -6.04 25.43 2.03
C VAL A 120 -6.37 24.17 1.22
N ALA A 121 -7.20 24.34 0.19
CA ALA A 121 -7.51 23.28 -0.75
C ALA A 121 -6.28 22.95 -1.62
N CYS A 122 -6.08 21.66 -1.91
CA CYS A 122 -5.06 21.27 -2.88
C CYS A 122 -5.40 21.77 -4.29
N ARG A 123 -4.36 21.98 -5.09
CA ARG A 123 -4.54 22.19 -6.52
C ARG A 123 -4.96 20.87 -7.19
N GLU A 124 -5.93 20.95 -8.09
CA GLU A 124 -6.39 19.79 -8.88
C GLU A 124 -5.29 19.27 -9.81
#